data_AF-A0A1B7KY05-F1
#
_entry.id   AF-A0A1B7KY05-F1
#
_cell.length_a   1.000
_cell.length_b   1.000
_cell.length_c   1.000
_cell.angle_alpha   90.00
_cell.angle_beta   90.00
_cell.angle_gamma   90.00
#
_symmetry.space_group_name_H-M   'P 1'
#
loop_
_entity.id
_entity.type
_entity.pdbx_description
1 polymer ?
#
loop_
_entity_poly.entity_id
_entity_poly.type
_entity_poly.pdbx_seq_one_letter_code
_entity_poly.pdbx_strand_id
1 'polypeptide(L)'
;MLTKQRLDVPLKLKSVSDAGEFEGYGSVFGVKDSFDDIVVPGAFSNSLAGWKSKNALPSMLWQHQMSEPIGIYTEMREDDVGLYVKGRLLIDDDPLARRAHAHMKAGSLTGLSIGYVLKDWEYDRTKEAFLLKDIDLWEVSPVTFPSNDEARVSGVKSAFARGELPDQKTVERVLRDVGLSRTQAKAFMAGGYGELSRRDAGGLNAALDALKNITF
;
A
#
# COMPACT_ATOMS: atom_id res chain seq x y z
N MET A 1 -19.56 13.21 15.07
CA MET A 1 -18.49 13.70 14.20
C MET A 1 -18.06 12.50 13.36
N LEU A 2 -18.28 12.50 12.04
CA LEU A 2 -17.89 11.38 11.17
C LEU A 2 -16.36 11.38 11.08
N THR A 3 -15.71 10.46 11.79
CA THR A 3 -14.26 10.29 11.72
C THR A 3 -13.94 9.67 10.36
N LYS A 4 -13.30 10.44 9.47
CA LYS A 4 -12.75 9.91 8.22
C LYS A 4 -11.61 8.97 8.58
N GLN A 5 -11.72 7.72 8.15
CA GLN A 5 -10.69 6.71 8.35
C GLN A 5 -9.88 6.55 7.06
N ARG A 6 -8.67 6.02 7.21
CA ARG A 6 -7.73 5.77 6.11
C ARG A 6 -7.23 4.36 6.27
N LEU A 7 -7.19 3.65 5.15
CA LEU A 7 -6.71 2.29 5.08
C LEU A 7 -5.83 2.24 3.85
N ASP A 8 -4.66 1.69 4.05
CA ASP A 8 -3.66 1.63 3.01
C ASP A 8 -3.50 0.19 2.58
N VAL A 9 -3.14 -0.04 1.33
CA VAL A 9 -2.90 -1.38 0.80
C VAL A 9 -1.66 -1.37 -0.09
N PRO A 10 -0.88 -2.46 -0.15
CA PRO A 10 0.17 -2.60 -1.13
C PRO A 10 -0.41 -2.48 -2.53
N LEU A 11 -0.13 -1.35 -3.17
CA LEU A 11 -0.34 -1.28 -4.60
C LEU A 11 0.78 -2.02 -5.29
N LYS A 12 0.44 -3.16 -5.88
CA LYS A 12 1.12 -3.59 -7.10
C LYS A 12 0.75 -2.58 -8.17
N LEU A 13 1.53 -1.51 -8.26
CA LEU A 13 1.45 -0.57 -9.37
C LEU A 13 1.95 -1.32 -10.59
N LYS A 14 1.02 -1.92 -11.35
CA LYS A 14 1.37 -2.87 -12.40
C LYS A 14 2.12 -2.17 -13.54
N SER A 15 1.85 -0.88 -13.74
CA SER A 15 2.58 -0.03 -14.68
C SER A 15 2.35 1.45 -14.38
N VAL A 16 3.35 2.27 -14.71
CA VAL A 16 3.19 3.71 -14.97
C VAL A 16 3.63 3.93 -16.41
N SER A 17 2.75 4.44 -17.27
CA SER A 17 3.12 4.80 -18.63
C SER A 17 3.79 6.17 -18.68
N ASP A 18 4.50 6.48 -19.77
CA ASP A 18 5.03 7.82 -20.00
C ASP A 18 3.92 8.87 -20.15
N ALA A 19 2.70 8.44 -20.52
CA ALA A 19 1.51 9.28 -20.61
C ALA A 19 0.79 9.49 -19.26
N GLY A 20 1.37 9.02 -18.14
CA GLY A 20 0.81 9.22 -16.81
C GLY A 20 -0.32 8.27 -16.43
N GLU A 21 -0.55 7.22 -17.22
CA GLU A 21 -1.52 6.17 -16.90
C GLU A 21 -0.94 5.17 -15.90
N PHE A 22 -1.78 4.65 -15.00
CA PHE A 22 -1.40 3.60 -14.07
C PHE A 22 -2.58 2.73 -13.67
N GLU A 23 -2.26 1.56 -13.12
CA GLU A 23 -3.24 0.63 -12.56
C GLU A 23 -2.70 -0.11 -11.33
N GLY A 24 -3.61 -0.58 -10.47
CA GLY A 24 -3.27 -1.37 -9.28
C GLY A 24 -4.46 -1.60 -8.35
N TYR A 25 -4.19 -1.98 -7.10
CA TYR A 25 -5.22 -2.34 -6.10
C TYR A 25 -5.32 -1.38 -4.90
N GLY A 26 -6.21 -0.38 -4.96
CA GLY A 26 -6.38 0.59 -3.87
C GLY A 26 -6.67 -0.06 -2.52
N SER A 27 -7.29 -1.24 -2.53
CA SER A 27 -7.40 -2.13 -1.37
C SER A 27 -7.30 -3.61 -1.77
N VAL A 28 -6.88 -4.50 -0.86
CA VAL A 28 -6.77 -5.96 -1.02
C VAL A 28 -7.52 -6.59 0.14
N PHE A 29 -8.34 -7.60 -0.16
CA PHE A 29 -9.21 -8.23 0.82
C PHE A 29 -8.47 -9.20 1.73
N GLY A 30 -8.97 -9.36 2.95
CA GLY A 30 -8.50 -10.40 3.88
C GLY A 30 -7.12 -10.15 4.51
N VAL A 31 -6.45 -9.06 4.14
CA VAL A 31 -5.15 -8.67 4.72
C VAL A 31 -5.40 -7.71 5.89
N LYS A 32 -4.81 -8.04 7.03
CA LYS A 32 -4.82 -7.19 8.23
C LYS A 32 -3.81 -6.05 8.06
N ASP A 33 -4.25 -4.82 8.24
CA ASP A 33 -3.39 -3.64 8.14
C ASP A 33 -2.75 -3.25 9.49
N SER A 34 -1.96 -2.17 9.49
CA SER A 34 -1.28 -1.68 10.70
C SER A 34 -2.21 -1.09 11.78
N PHE A 35 -3.49 -0.89 11.46
CA PHE A 35 -4.53 -0.42 12.37
C PHE A 35 -5.44 -1.55 12.85
N ASP A 36 -5.05 -2.80 12.56
CA ASP A 36 -5.83 -4.00 12.85
C ASP A 36 -7.15 -4.08 12.06
N ASP A 37 -7.23 -3.45 10.88
CA ASP A 37 -8.40 -3.50 10.00
C ASP A 37 -8.22 -4.55 8.88
N ILE A 38 -9.31 -5.23 8.50
CA ILE A 38 -9.38 -6.18 7.38
C ILE A 38 -10.58 -5.81 6.51
N VAL A 39 -10.33 -5.40 5.27
CA VAL A 39 -11.41 -5.22 4.29
C VAL A 39 -11.90 -6.58 3.81
N VAL A 40 -13.22 -6.79 3.83
CA VAL A 40 -13.84 -8.02 3.31
C VAL A 40 -14.40 -7.81 1.91
N PRO A 41 -14.52 -8.88 1.09
CA PRO A 41 -15.15 -8.78 -0.22
C PRO A 41 -16.57 -8.20 -0.15
N GLY A 42 -16.87 -7.25 -1.04
CA GLY A 42 -18.16 -6.55 -1.08
C GLY A 42 -18.20 -5.26 -0.26
N ALA A 43 -17.15 -4.96 0.51
CA ALA A 43 -17.11 -3.74 1.32
C ALA A 43 -17.22 -2.44 0.53
N PHE A 44 -16.84 -2.43 -0.75
CA PHE A 44 -16.95 -1.24 -1.61
C PHE A 44 -18.20 -1.22 -2.48
N SER A 45 -18.94 -2.34 -2.57
CA SER A 45 -20.04 -2.53 -3.53
C SER A 45 -21.10 -1.41 -3.46
N ASN A 46 -21.53 -1.05 -2.25
CA ASN A 46 -22.53 0.01 -2.05
C ASN A 46 -22.00 1.38 -2.48
N SER A 47 -20.76 1.71 -2.10
CA SER A 47 -20.14 2.99 -2.45
C SER A 47 -19.91 3.12 -3.96
N LEU A 48 -19.40 2.08 -4.61
CA LEU A 48 -19.19 2.07 -6.06
C LEU A 48 -20.51 2.20 -6.84
N ALA A 49 -21.59 1.56 -6.38
CA ALA A 49 -22.91 1.75 -6.95
C ALA A 49 -23.40 3.21 -6.79
N GLY A 50 -23.15 3.81 -5.62
CA GLY A 50 -23.43 5.21 -5.35
C GLY A 50 -22.69 6.16 -6.31
N TRP A 51 -21.41 5.94 -6.55
CA TRP A 51 -20.60 6.71 -7.51
C TRP A 51 -21.08 6.52 -8.95
N LYS A 52 -21.38 5.28 -9.35
CA LYS A 52 -21.91 4.95 -10.67
C LYS A 52 -23.24 5.66 -10.96
N SER A 53 -24.14 5.76 -9.99
CA SER A 53 -25.41 6.49 -10.17
C SER A 53 -25.24 8.00 -10.42
N LYS A 54 -24.10 8.56 -10.02
CA LYS A 54 -23.72 9.96 -10.26
C LYS A 54 -22.88 10.15 -11.53
N ASN A 55 -22.63 9.08 -12.29
CA ASN A 55 -21.70 9.07 -13.42
C ASN A 55 -20.31 9.61 -13.05
N ALA A 56 -19.80 9.21 -11.88
CA ALA A 56 -18.54 9.66 -11.33
C ALA A 56 -17.78 8.50 -10.65
N LEU A 57 -16.53 8.76 -10.26
CA LEU A 57 -15.67 7.85 -9.49
C LEU A 57 -15.06 8.61 -8.30
N PRO A 58 -14.56 7.90 -7.28
CA PRO A 58 -13.80 8.51 -6.19
C PRO A 58 -12.63 9.37 -6.68
N SER A 59 -12.23 10.36 -5.89
CA SER A 59 -11.17 11.30 -6.27
C SER A 59 -9.78 10.67 -6.24
N MET A 60 -8.88 11.15 -7.11
CA MET A 60 -7.45 10.88 -7.06
C MET A 60 -6.72 12.11 -6.51
N LEU A 61 -6.26 12.04 -5.26
CA LEU A 61 -5.64 13.17 -4.58
C LEU A 61 -4.15 12.93 -4.34
N TRP A 62 -3.39 14.01 -4.19
CA TRP A 62 -2.02 13.93 -3.72
C TRP A 62 -1.99 13.69 -2.21
N GLN A 63 -1.52 12.52 -1.76
CA GLN A 63 -1.26 12.24 -0.34
C GLN A 63 -2.46 12.57 0.59
N HIS A 64 -3.69 12.24 0.16
CA HIS A 64 -4.96 12.55 0.85
C HIS A 64 -5.30 14.05 0.99
N GLN A 65 -4.59 14.94 0.31
CA GLN A 65 -4.83 16.37 0.38
C GLN A 65 -6.06 16.72 -0.47
N MET A 66 -7.20 16.95 0.18
CA MET A 66 -8.51 17.18 -0.50
C MET A 66 -8.54 18.38 -1.44
N SER A 67 -7.63 19.34 -1.25
CA SER A 67 -7.48 20.51 -2.12
C SER A 67 -6.61 20.24 -3.37
N GLU A 68 -5.98 19.07 -3.46
CA GLU A 68 -4.96 18.76 -4.46
C GLU A 68 -5.34 17.51 -5.28
N PRO A 69 -6.38 17.58 -6.13
CA PRO A 69 -6.63 16.53 -7.11
C PRO A 69 -5.55 16.54 -8.20
N ILE A 70 -5.04 15.37 -8.57
CA ILE A 70 -3.90 15.23 -9.49
C ILE A 70 -4.21 14.40 -10.74
N GLY A 71 -5.43 13.90 -10.86
CA GLY A 71 -5.80 12.95 -11.90
C GLY A 71 -7.24 12.50 -11.82
N ILE A 72 -7.57 11.55 -12.69
CA ILE A 72 -8.89 10.89 -12.71
C ILE A 72 -8.73 9.39 -12.76
N TYR A 73 -9.66 8.68 -12.12
CA TYR A 73 -9.87 7.26 -12.39
C TYR A 73 -10.72 7.08 -13.65
N THR A 74 -10.42 6.01 -14.38
CA THR A 74 -11.12 5.58 -15.60
C THR A 74 -11.82 4.24 -15.40
N GLU A 75 -11.33 3.44 -14.44
CA GLU A 75 -11.94 2.19 -14.01
C GLU A 75 -11.75 2.04 -12.51
N MET A 76 -12.79 1.55 -11.82
CA MET A 76 -12.72 1.13 -10.43
C MET A 76 -13.74 0.02 -10.20
N ARG A 77 -13.30 -1.11 -9.65
CA ARG A 77 -14.15 -2.27 -9.40
C ARG A 77 -13.59 -3.15 -8.29
N GLU A 78 -14.45 -3.92 -7.66
CA GLU A 78 -14.03 -5.06 -6.85
C GLU A 78 -13.76 -6.27 -7.75
N ASP A 79 -12.78 -7.09 -7.38
CA ASP A 79 -12.59 -8.46 -7.87
C ASP A 79 -12.16 -9.39 -6.72
N ASP A 80 -11.80 -10.63 -7.05
CA ASP A 80 -11.41 -11.65 -6.07
C ASP A 80 -10.15 -11.25 -5.24
N VAL A 81 -9.39 -10.25 -5.67
CA VAL A 81 -8.21 -9.74 -4.97
C VAL A 81 -8.57 -8.55 -4.08
N GLY A 82 -9.36 -7.60 -4.59
CA GLY A 82 -9.58 -6.34 -3.90
C GLY A 82 -10.25 -5.26 -4.74
N LEU A 83 -10.00 -4.00 -4.38
CA LEU A 83 -10.42 -2.82 -5.12
C LEU A 83 -9.42 -2.49 -6.23
N TYR A 84 -9.67 -2.98 -7.43
CA TYR A 84 -8.90 -2.65 -8.63
C TYR A 84 -9.20 -1.23 -9.10
N VAL A 85 -8.16 -0.50 -9.52
CA VAL A 85 -8.24 0.85 -10.08
C VAL A 85 -7.38 1.00 -11.32
N LYS A 86 -7.85 1.80 -12.28
CA LYS A 86 -7.08 2.32 -13.41
C LYS A 86 -7.31 3.81 -13.56
N GLY A 87 -6.25 4.60 -13.68
CA GLY A 87 -6.36 6.06 -13.75
C GLY A 87 -5.27 6.71 -14.57
N ARG A 88 -5.39 8.03 -14.74
CA ARG A 88 -4.38 8.88 -15.39
C ARG A 88 -4.13 10.13 -14.58
N LEU A 89 -2.87 10.50 -14.46
CA LEU A 89 -2.41 11.78 -13.93
C LEU A 89 -2.51 12.86 -15.01
N LEU A 90 -2.84 14.10 -14.61
CA LEU A 90 -2.89 15.25 -15.53
C LEU A 90 -1.49 15.86 -15.75
N ILE A 91 -0.53 15.05 -16.21
CA ILE A 91 0.91 15.40 -16.23
C ILE A 91 1.28 16.60 -17.13
N ASP A 92 0.48 16.85 -18.17
CA ASP A 92 0.72 17.92 -19.13
C ASP A 92 0.21 19.27 -18.59
N ASP A 93 -0.91 19.25 -17.87
CA ASP A 93 -1.64 20.44 -17.43
C ASP A 93 -1.36 20.84 -15.98
N ASP A 94 -1.02 19.88 -15.11
CA ASP A 94 -0.83 20.10 -13.68
C ASP A 94 0.62 19.80 -13.23
N PRO A 95 1.38 20.81 -12.76
CA PRO A 95 2.71 20.62 -12.21
C PRO A 95 2.77 19.61 -11.04
N LEU A 96 1.72 19.54 -10.21
CA LEU A 96 1.69 18.60 -9.08
C LEU A 96 1.50 17.16 -9.58
N ALA A 97 0.59 16.93 -10.53
CA ALA A 97 0.45 15.65 -11.20
C ALA A 97 1.75 15.21 -11.90
N ARG A 98 2.45 16.13 -12.57
CA ARG A 98 3.76 15.85 -13.19
C ARG A 98 4.82 15.45 -12.17
N ARG A 99 4.86 16.12 -11.03
CA ARG A 99 5.73 15.76 -9.90
C ARG A 99 5.39 14.38 -9.35
N ALA A 100 4.09 14.08 -9.17
CA ALA A 100 3.63 12.78 -8.72
C ALA A 100 4.11 11.66 -9.66
N HIS A 101 3.90 11.83 -10.97
CA HIS A 101 4.36 10.91 -12.01
C HIS A 101 5.87 10.66 -11.95
N ALA A 102 6.67 11.71 -11.84
CA ALA A 102 8.12 11.58 -11.72
C ALA A 102 8.53 10.75 -10.48
N HIS A 103 7.89 10.97 -9.33
CA HIS A 103 8.14 10.21 -8.12
C HIS A 103 7.63 8.77 -8.18
N MET A 104 6.53 8.51 -8.90
CA MET A 104 6.05 7.15 -9.16
C MET A 104 7.05 6.38 -10.02
N LYS A 105 7.54 7.00 -11.11
CA LYS A 105 8.58 6.40 -11.97
C LYS A 105 9.90 6.17 -11.24
N ALA A 106 10.29 7.11 -10.37
CA ALA A 106 11.50 6.99 -9.55
C ALA A 106 11.36 6.00 -8.39
N GLY A 107 10.14 5.55 -8.07
CA GLY A 107 9.87 4.63 -6.96
C GLY A 107 9.92 5.28 -5.58
N SER A 108 9.79 6.61 -5.48
CA SER A 108 9.66 7.32 -4.18
C SER A 108 8.21 7.60 -3.78
N LEU A 109 7.26 7.41 -4.70
CA LEU A 109 5.82 7.37 -4.42
C LEU A 109 5.35 5.94 -4.77
N THR A 110 5.03 5.14 -3.75
CA THR A 110 5.13 3.67 -3.85
C THR A 110 3.82 2.92 -3.63
N GLY A 111 2.75 3.59 -3.20
CA GLY A 111 1.47 2.92 -2.94
C GLY A 111 0.27 3.79 -3.26
N LEU A 112 -0.91 3.20 -3.13
CA LEU A 112 -2.15 3.95 -2.97
C LEU A 112 -2.72 3.71 -1.58
N SER A 113 -3.60 4.61 -1.19
CA SER A 113 -4.33 4.56 0.04
C SER A 113 -5.77 5.00 -0.19
N ILE A 114 -6.71 4.39 0.52
CA ILE A 114 -8.11 4.75 0.44
C ILE A 114 -8.48 5.70 1.58
N GLY A 115 -9.23 6.76 1.23
CA GLY A 115 -9.92 7.60 2.19
C GLY A 115 -11.40 7.27 2.20
N TYR A 116 -11.94 6.98 3.38
CA TYR A 116 -13.31 6.51 3.49
C TYR A 116 -13.97 6.84 4.83
N VAL A 117 -15.24 6.46 4.92
CA VAL A 117 -16.05 6.47 6.13
C VAL A 117 -16.63 5.08 6.34
N LEU A 118 -16.47 4.52 7.54
CA LEU A 118 -17.10 3.24 7.89
C LEU A 118 -18.62 3.37 7.98
N LYS A 119 -19.31 2.38 7.40
CA LYS A 119 -20.75 2.21 7.51
C LYS A 119 -21.12 0.96 8.30
N ASP A 120 -20.42 -0.15 8.08
CA ASP A 120 -20.59 -1.40 8.82
C ASP A 120 -19.24 -2.08 9.07
N TRP A 121 -19.06 -2.60 10.29
CA TRP A 121 -17.85 -3.28 10.74
C TRP A 121 -18.12 -4.16 11.96
N GLU A 122 -17.27 -5.15 12.20
CA GLU A 122 -17.29 -5.95 13.43
C GLU A 122 -15.89 -6.30 13.91
N TYR A 123 -15.71 -6.57 15.20
CA TYR A 123 -14.44 -7.06 15.73
C TYR A 123 -14.40 -8.59 15.73
N ASP A 124 -13.46 -9.16 14.98
CA ASP A 124 -13.16 -10.60 14.96
C ASP A 124 -12.09 -10.91 16.02
N ARG A 125 -12.51 -11.63 17.07
CA ARG A 125 -11.63 -12.02 18.19
C ARG A 125 -10.58 -13.05 17.82
N THR A 126 -10.82 -13.86 16.79
CA THR A 126 -9.88 -14.88 16.34
C THR A 126 -8.76 -14.26 15.52
N LYS A 127 -9.08 -13.26 14.69
CA LYS A 127 -8.10 -12.51 13.90
C LYS A 127 -7.50 -11.32 14.64
N GLU A 128 -8.05 -11.00 15.82
CA GLU A 128 -7.72 -9.81 16.60
C GLU A 128 -7.77 -8.53 15.73
N ALA A 129 -8.82 -8.38 14.92
CA ALA A 129 -8.93 -7.36 13.89
C ALA A 129 -10.38 -6.91 13.67
N PHE A 130 -10.58 -5.69 13.18
CA PHE A 130 -11.88 -5.21 12.70
C PHE A 130 -12.11 -5.65 11.26
N LEU A 131 -13.19 -6.37 11.02
CA LEU A 131 -13.65 -6.69 9.67
C LEU A 131 -14.50 -5.52 9.16
N LEU A 132 -14.02 -4.84 8.13
CA LEU A 132 -14.71 -3.72 7.50
C LEU A 132 -15.65 -4.26 6.43
N LYS A 133 -16.97 -4.17 6.67
CA LYS A 133 -18.02 -4.81 5.85
C LYS A 133 -18.71 -3.87 4.89
N ASP A 134 -18.80 -2.59 5.22
CA ASP A 134 -19.33 -1.55 4.33
C ASP A 134 -18.55 -0.26 4.52
N ILE A 135 -17.98 0.21 3.42
CA ILE A 135 -17.10 1.36 3.33
C ILE A 135 -17.70 2.34 2.33
N ASP A 136 -17.94 3.57 2.79
CA ASP A 136 -18.20 4.71 1.92
C ASP A 136 -16.87 5.30 1.45
N LEU A 137 -16.43 4.90 0.27
CA LEU A 137 -15.16 5.27 -0.36
C LEU A 137 -15.24 6.67 -0.98
N TRP A 138 -14.31 7.54 -0.60
CA TRP A 138 -14.28 8.93 -1.06
C TRP A 138 -13.17 9.19 -2.06
N GLU A 139 -12.02 8.58 -1.84
CA GLU A 139 -10.82 8.81 -2.64
C GLU A 139 -9.86 7.63 -2.56
N VAL A 140 -9.02 7.55 -3.59
CA VAL A 140 -7.86 6.67 -3.62
C VAL A 140 -6.67 7.53 -4.04
N SER A 141 -5.66 7.67 -3.17
CA SER A 141 -4.57 8.62 -3.32
C SER A 141 -3.23 7.90 -3.49
N PRO A 142 -2.37 8.33 -4.43
CA PRO A 142 -0.95 8.01 -4.39
C PRO A 142 -0.27 8.54 -3.13
N VAL A 143 0.44 7.65 -2.43
CA VAL A 143 1.10 7.93 -1.15
C VAL A 143 2.56 7.49 -1.13
N THR A 144 3.37 8.20 -0.34
CA THR A 144 4.79 7.84 -0.14
C THR A 144 4.92 6.59 0.72
N PHE A 145 4.10 6.47 1.76
CA PHE A 145 4.15 5.40 2.74
C PHE A 145 2.78 4.74 2.84
N PRO A 146 2.49 3.71 2.03
CA PRO A 146 1.31 2.88 2.25
C PRO A 146 1.47 2.12 3.58
N SER A 147 0.43 2.12 4.41
CA SER A 147 0.40 1.45 5.73
C SER A 147 0.31 -0.08 5.69
N ASN A 148 0.14 -0.72 4.54
CA ASN A 148 0.08 -2.18 4.49
C ASN A 148 1.44 -2.83 4.23
N ASP A 149 1.69 -3.81 5.09
CA ASP A 149 2.89 -4.56 5.36
C ASP A 149 3.59 -5.13 4.12
N GLU A 150 2.82 -5.61 3.14
CA GLU A 150 3.36 -6.17 1.89
C GLU A 150 4.13 -5.13 1.04
N ALA A 151 3.77 -3.85 1.11
CA ALA A 151 4.48 -2.79 0.37
C ALA A 151 5.82 -2.45 1.03
N ARG A 152 5.86 -2.53 2.36
CA ARG A 152 7.11 -2.39 3.12
C ARG A 152 8.04 -3.56 2.81
N VAL A 153 7.48 -4.78 2.73
CA VAL A 153 8.20 -5.99 2.31
C VAL A 153 8.73 -5.85 0.88
N SER A 154 7.90 -5.39 -0.08
CA SER A 154 8.35 -5.19 -1.47
C SER A 154 9.36 -4.07 -1.60
N GLY A 155 9.24 -2.99 -0.81
CA GLY A 155 10.21 -1.90 -0.74
C GLY A 155 11.57 -2.37 -0.24
N VAL A 156 11.58 -3.16 0.84
CA VAL A 156 12.79 -3.78 1.38
C VAL A 156 13.42 -4.76 0.38
N LYS A 157 12.61 -5.62 -0.27
CA LYS A 157 13.07 -6.51 -1.34
C LYS A 157 13.67 -5.74 -2.52
N SER A 158 13.05 -4.62 -2.92
CA SER A 158 13.52 -3.79 -4.03
C SER A 158 14.81 -3.04 -3.69
N ALA A 159 14.95 -2.55 -2.46
CA ALA A 159 16.19 -1.95 -1.99
C ALA A 159 17.34 -2.97 -2.02
N PHE A 160 17.13 -4.18 -1.50
CA PHE A 160 18.13 -5.25 -1.63
C PHE A 160 18.47 -5.60 -3.08
N ALA A 161 17.47 -5.64 -3.97
CA ALA A 161 17.69 -5.88 -5.40
C ALA A 161 18.53 -4.78 -6.08
N ARG A 162 18.51 -3.55 -5.55
CA ARG A 162 19.35 -2.42 -5.99
C ARG A 162 20.72 -2.37 -5.30
N GLY A 163 21.04 -3.31 -4.42
CA GLY A 163 22.28 -3.27 -3.64
C GLY A 163 22.24 -2.34 -2.43
N GLU A 164 21.08 -1.77 -2.11
CA GLU A 164 20.89 -0.88 -0.98
C GLU A 164 20.63 -1.68 0.31
N LEU A 165 21.06 -1.13 1.44
CA LEU A 165 20.79 -1.66 2.77
C LEU A 165 19.74 -0.77 3.46
N PRO A 166 18.47 -1.22 3.56
CA PRO A 166 17.45 -0.53 4.33
C PRO A 166 17.82 -0.39 5.81
N ASP A 167 17.30 0.63 6.47
CA ASP A 167 17.59 0.85 7.89
C ASP A 167 17.08 -0.31 8.77
N GLN A 168 17.76 -0.51 9.90
CA GLN A 168 17.47 -1.64 10.78
C GLN A 168 16.04 -1.63 11.33
N LYS A 169 15.46 -0.45 11.60
CA LYS A 169 14.10 -0.37 12.14
C LYS A 169 13.07 -0.76 11.09
N THR A 170 13.32 -0.40 9.83
CA THR A 170 12.49 -0.79 8.69
C THR A 170 12.56 -2.29 8.46
N VAL A 171 13.73 -2.92 8.53
CA VAL A 171 13.85 -4.37 8.38
C VAL A 171 13.28 -5.14 9.57
N GLU A 172 13.53 -4.70 10.81
CA GLU A 172 12.90 -5.30 12.01
C GLU A 172 11.37 -5.23 11.92
N ARG A 173 10.83 -4.10 11.44
CA ARG A 173 9.39 -3.93 11.25
C ARG A 173 8.88 -4.88 10.17
N VAL A 174 9.50 -4.90 8.98
CA VAL A 174 9.15 -5.84 7.90
C VAL A 174 9.18 -7.30 8.35
N LEU A 175 10.16 -7.70 9.16
CA LEU A 175 10.22 -9.06 9.71
C LEU A 175 9.03 -9.37 10.61
N ARG A 176 8.60 -8.41 11.41
CA ARG A 176 7.42 -8.57 12.27
C ARG A 176 6.13 -8.62 11.48
N ASP A 177 6.05 -7.79 10.45
CA ASP A 177 4.94 -7.69 9.53
C ASP A 177 4.73 -9.00 8.74
N VAL A 178 5.81 -9.74 8.44
CA VAL A 178 5.72 -11.09 7.84
C VAL A 178 5.51 -12.21 8.87
N GLY A 179 5.15 -11.88 10.11
CA GLY A 179 4.73 -12.83 11.14
C GLY A 179 5.79 -13.23 12.17
N LEU A 180 6.99 -12.64 12.16
CA LEU A 180 7.97 -12.91 13.24
C LEU A 180 7.56 -12.15 14.52
N SER A 181 7.63 -12.84 15.65
CA SER A 181 7.53 -12.16 16.95
C SER A 181 8.65 -11.13 17.11
N ARG A 182 8.44 -10.14 17.98
CA ARG A 182 9.45 -9.11 18.28
C ARG A 182 10.80 -9.70 18.70
N THR A 183 10.78 -10.84 19.39
CA THR A 183 11.99 -11.57 19.80
C THR A 183 12.68 -12.24 18.60
N GLN A 184 11.91 -12.88 17.71
CA GLN A 184 12.45 -13.51 16.49
C GLN A 184 13.02 -12.47 15.52
N ALA A 185 12.32 -11.35 15.31
CA ALA A 185 12.81 -10.25 14.47
C ALA A 185 14.12 -9.67 15.02
N LYS A 186 14.21 -9.42 16.34
CA LYS A 186 15.46 -8.96 16.96
C LYS A 186 16.60 -9.97 16.85
N ALA A 187 16.31 -11.27 17.01
CA ALA A 187 17.32 -12.32 16.85
C ALA A 187 17.85 -12.39 15.41
N PHE A 188 16.97 -12.26 14.41
CA PHE A 188 17.36 -12.16 13.00
C PHE A 188 18.25 -10.94 12.74
N MET A 189 17.86 -9.77 13.27
CA MET A 189 18.62 -8.53 13.12
C MET A 189 20.01 -8.60 13.76
N ALA A 190 20.13 -9.29 14.89
CA ALA A 190 21.38 -9.54 15.59
C ALA A 190 22.26 -10.59 14.89
N GLY A 191 21.65 -11.52 14.15
CA GLY A 191 22.31 -12.66 13.50
C GLY A 191 23.07 -12.35 12.20
N GLY A 192 23.23 -11.07 11.82
CA GLY A 192 24.05 -10.69 10.67
C GLY A 192 23.62 -9.41 9.96
N TYR A 193 22.38 -8.94 10.13
CA TYR A 193 21.93 -7.69 9.51
C TYR A 193 22.63 -6.46 10.10
N GLY A 194 22.86 -6.45 11.41
CA GLY A 194 23.65 -5.40 12.06
C GLY A 194 25.12 -5.35 11.61
N GLU A 195 25.70 -6.51 11.28
CA GLU A 195 27.06 -6.66 10.78
C GLU A 195 27.17 -6.29 9.29
N LEU A 196 26.10 -6.51 8.52
CA LEU A 196 25.99 -6.15 7.10
C LEU A 196 26.08 -4.64 6.81
N SER A 197 25.60 -3.81 7.73
CA SER A 197 25.82 -2.36 7.68
C SER A 197 27.29 -1.96 7.78
N ARG A 198 28.20 -2.90 8.11
CA ARG A 198 29.61 -2.64 8.40
C ARG A 198 30.61 -3.26 7.40
N ARG A 199 30.20 -4.12 6.44
CA ARG A 199 31.11 -4.73 5.43
C ARG A 199 30.46 -4.98 4.05
N ASP A 200 31.26 -4.78 3.00
CA ASP A 200 30.90 -4.82 1.57
C ASP A 200 30.30 -6.15 1.06
N ALA A 201 29.31 -6.01 0.16
CA ALA A 201 28.73 -6.90 -0.87
C ALA A 201 28.40 -8.38 -0.55
N GLY A 202 29.16 -9.08 0.29
CA GLY A 202 29.05 -10.53 0.49
C GLY A 202 27.86 -10.99 1.31
N GLY A 203 27.42 -10.24 2.32
CA GLY A 203 26.28 -10.66 3.14
C GLY A 203 24.91 -10.23 2.59
N LEU A 204 24.87 -9.38 1.56
CA LEU A 204 23.61 -8.95 0.95
C LEU A 204 22.87 -10.15 0.33
N ASN A 205 23.63 -11.05 -0.31
CA ASN A 205 23.10 -12.31 -0.85
C ASN A 205 22.60 -13.25 0.25
N ALA A 206 23.30 -13.33 1.38
CA ALA A 206 22.86 -14.14 2.52
C ALA A 206 21.56 -13.61 3.15
N ALA A 207 21.40 -12.28 3.25
CA ALA A 207 20.16 -11.67 3.72
C ALA A 207 19.00 -11.87 2.72
N LEU A 208 19.27 -11.74 1.42
CA LEU A 208 18.32 -12.03 0.34
C LEU A 208 17.84 -13.48 0.37
N ASP A 209 18.74 -14.44 0.56
CA ASP A 209 18.39 -15.86 0.60
C ASP A 209 17.62 -16.22 1.89
N ALA A 210 17.95 -15.61 3.02
CA ALA A 210 17.16 -15.75 4.24
C ALA A 210 15.72 -15.22 4.06
N LEU A 211 15.55 -14.08 3.38
CA LEU A 211 14.23 -13.52 3.08
C LEU A 211 13.44 -14.33 2.03
N LYS A 212 14.12 -14.94 1.06
CA LYS A 212 13.49 -15.83 0.06
C LYS A 212 13.02 -17.15 0.65
N ASN A 213 13.70 -17.63 1.70
CA ASN A 213 13.40 -18.91 2.36
C ASN A 213 12.38 -18.80 3.51
N ILE A 214 11.84 -17.61 3.80
CA ILE A 214 10.65 -17.48 4.64
C ILE A 214 9.45 -17.91 3.80
N THR A 215 9.06 -19.18 3.94
CA THR A 215 7.80 -19.73 3.42
C THR A 215 6.71 -19.69 4.50
N PHE A 216 5.50 -19.33 4.08
CA PHE A 216 4.26 -19.22 4.86
C PHE A 216 3.82 -20.55 5.49
#